data_AF-A0A443J7M2-F1
#
_entry.id   AF-A0A443J7M2-F1
#
_cell.length_a   1.000
_cell.length_b   1.000
_cell.length_c   1.000
_cell.angle_alpha   90.00
_cell.angle_beta   90.00
_cell.angle_gamma   90.00
#
_symmetry.space_group_name_H-M   'P 1'
#
loop_
_entity.id
_entity.type
_entity.pdbx_description
1 polymer ?
#
loop_
_entity_poly.entity_id
_entity_poly.type
_entity_poly.pdbx_seq_one_letter_code
_entity_poly.pdbx_strand_id
1 'polypeptide(L)'
;MTDRRNNVVKVWLSDEELRQIDESILREGLSNRAEYLRQCGLAPHPANADLAEITGRLGLAINALDPGKTKTVTQLRYELRALTDALLSSVEATDARP
;
A
#
# COMPACT_ATOMS: atom_id res chain seq x y z
N MET A 1 3.98 -16.20 -29.36
CA MET A 1 2.58 -15.90 -29.72
C MET A 1 1.95 -15.24 -28.52
N THR A 2 1.76 -13.92 -28.55
CA THR A 2 1.20 -13.19 -27.41
C THR A 2 -0.31 -13.38 -27.43
N ASP A 3 -0.84 -14.15 -26.48
CA ASP A 3 -2.26 -14.40 -26.36
C ASP A 3 -3.03 -13.07 -26.35
N ARG A 4 -3.98 -12.94 -27.28
CA ARG A 4 -4.81 -11.74 -27.41
C ARG A 4 -5.80 -11.77 -26.26
N ARG A 5 -5.68 -10.83 -25.31
CA ARG A 5 -6.55 -10.78 -24.13
C ARG A 5 -7.95 -10.31 -24.54
N ASN A 6 -8.97 -11.12 -24.24
CA ASN A 6 -10.35 -10.91 -24.70
C ASN A 6 -11.17 -9.91 -23.86
N ASN A 7 -10.70 -9.56 -22.65
CA ASN A 7 -11.42 -8.69 -21.74
C ASN A 7 -10.74 -7.32 -21.66
N VAL A 8 -11.50 -6.26 -22.00
CA VAL A 8 -11.05 -4.86 -21.92
C VAL A 8 -11.90 -4.13 -20.90
N VAL A 9 -11.25 -3.53 -19.91
CA VAL A 9 -11.89 -2.66 -18.91
C VAL A 9 -11.46 -1.24 -19.20
N LYS A 10 -12.43 -0.32 -19.28
CA LYS A 10 -12.16 1.12 -19.42
C LYS A 10 -12.24 1.76 -18.05
N VAL A 11 -11.24 2.56 -17.72
CA VAL A 11 -11.15 3.30 -16.44
C VAL A 11 -11.07 4.78 -16.77
N TRP A 12 -11.81 5.59 -16.03
CA TRP A 12 -11.73 7.03 -16.12
C TRP A 12 -10.80 7.53 -15.05
N LEU A 13 -9.84 8.36 -15.45
CA LEU A 13 -8.83 8.94 -14.58
C LEU A 13 -8.78 10.44 -14.88
N SER A 14 -8.54 11.22 -13.84
CA SER A 14 -8.21 12.64 -13.96
C SER A 14 -6.83 12.82 -14.61
N ASP A 15 -6.57 14.03 -15.09
CA ASP A 15 -5.28 14.38 -15.71
C ASP A 15 -4.11 14.20 -14.73
N GLU A 16 -4.33 14.47 -13.44
CA GLU A 16 -3.30 14.29 -12.41
C GLU A 16 -3.00 12.81 -12.15
N GLU A 17 -4.03 11.95 -12.09
CA GLU A 17 -3.83 10.50 -11.95
C GLU A 17 -3.10 9.92 -13.17
N LEU A 18 -3.41 10.39 -14.38
CA LEU A 18 -2.70 9.98 -15.60
C LEU A 18 -1.23 10.39 -15.56
N ARG A 19 -0.94 11.61 -15.09
CA ARG A 19 0.44 12.12 -14.95
C ARG A 19 1.25 11.28 -13.98
N GLN A 20 0.68 10.94 -12.82
CA GLN A 20 1.33 10.08 -11.82
C GLN A 20 1.64 8.68 -12.39
N ILE A 21 0.70 8.10 -13.13
CA ILE A 21 0.91 6.80 -13.79
C ILE A 21 2.04 6.87 -14.82
N ASP A 22 2.11 7.94 -15.62
CA ASP A 22 3.18 8.11 -16.62
C ASP A 22 4.56 8.24 -15.96
N GLU A 23 4.66 8.95 -14.85
CA GLU A 23 5.90 9.03 -14.06
C GLU A 23 6.33 7.66 -13.52
N SER A 24 5.39 6.86 -13.02
CA SER A 24 5.66 5.50 -12.54
C SER A 24 6.11 4.57 -13.67
N ILE A 25 5.51 4.68 -14.86
CA ILE A 25 5.91 3.91 -16.05
C ILE A 25 7.36 4.18 -16.43
N LEU A 26 7.75 5.45 -16.44
CA LEU A 26 9.14 5.85 -16.75
C LEU A 26 10.11 5.33 -15.70
N ARG A 27 9.75 5.40 -14.42
CA ARG A 27 10.58 4.92 -13.30
C ARG A 27 10.78 3.41 -13.34
N GLU A 28 9.73 2.67 -13.66
CA GLU A 28 9.75 1.20 -13.66
C GLU A 28 10.19 0.59 -15.00
N GLY A 29 10.48 1.43 -16.01
CA GLY A 29 10.93 0.99 -17.34
C GLY A 29 9.87 0.22 -18.12
N LEU A 30 8.58 0.50 -17.88
CA LEU A 30 7.48 -0.21 -18.49
C LEU A 30 7.11 0.38 -19.85
N SER A 31 6.50 -0.43 -20.71
CA SER A 31 6.29 -0.07 -22.11
C SER A 31 5.04 0.78 -22.32
N ASN A 32 4.03 0.65 -21.46
CA ASN A 32 2.75 1.37 -21.58
C ASN A 32 1.89 1.31 -20.31
N ARG A 33 0.90 2.21 -20.22
CA ARG A 33 -0.07 2.29 -19.11
C ARG A 33 -0.82 1.00 -18.82
N ALA A 34 -1.17 0.26 -19.88
CA ALA A 34 -1.90 -0.99 -19.70
C ALA A 34 -1.01 -2.06 -19.05
N GLU A 35 0.30 -2.05 -19.31
CA GLU A 35 1.27 -2.93 -18.65
C GLU A 35 1.44 -2.59 -17.18
N TYR A 36 1.60 -1.30 -16.86
CA TYR A 36 1.66 -0.82 -15.48
C TYR A 36 0.42 -1.19 -14.67
N LEU A 37 -0.79 -0.82 -15.14
CA LEU A 37 -2.03 -1.11 -14.43
C LEU A 37 -2.27 -2.62 -14.22
N ARG A 38 -1.80 -3.45 -15.16
CA ARG A 38 -1.85 -4.91 -15.00
C ARG A 38 -0.89 -5.40 -13.93
N GLN A 39 0.35 -4.90 -13.91
CA GLN A 39 1.30 -5.25 -12.87
C GLN A 39 0.79 -4.83 -11.50
N CYS A 40 0.23 -3.62 -11.36
CA CYS A 40 -0.39 -3.19 -10.10
C CYS A 40 -1.57 -4.09 -9.68
N GLY A 41 -2.42 -4.49 -10.63
CA GLY A 41 -3.58 -5.34 -10.34
C GLY A 41 -3.27 -6.82 -10.09
N LEU A 42 -2.12 -7.31 -10.58
CA LEU A 42 -1.68 -8.71 -10.44
C LEU A 42 -0.58 -8.90 -9.40
N ALA A 43 0.13 -7.83 -9.03
CA ALA A 43 1.10 -7.89 -7.96
C ALA A 43 0.36 -8.32 -6.69
N PRO A 44 0.73 -9.46 -6.06
CA PRO A 44 0.28 -9.73 -4.70
C PRO A 44 0.91 -8.62 -3.88
N HIS A 45 0.18 -7.56 -3.56
CA HIS A 45 0.77 -6.43 -2.87
C HIS A 45 1.27 -6.95 -1.51
N PRO A 46 2.59 -7.13 -1.31
CA PRO A 46 3.06 -7.70 -0.05
C PRO A 46 2.94 -6.68 1.09
N ALA A 47 2.64 -5.42 0.75
CA ALA A 47 2.56 -4.34 1.73
C ALA A 47 1.24 -4.31 2.50
N ASN A 48 0.13 -4.83 1.97
CA ASN A 48 -1.18 -4.48 2.54
C ASN A 48 -1.81 -5.52 3.45
N ALA A 49 -1.38 -6.78 3.48
CA ALA A 49 -1.94 -7.73 4.44
C ALA A 49 -1.47 -7.40 5.86
N ASP A 50 -0.16 -7.27 6.05
CA ASP A 50 0.44 -6.96 7.36
C ASP A 50 0.08 -5.54 7.81
N LEU A 51 0.12 -4.54 6.92
CA LEU A 51 -0.33 -3.18 7.26
C LEU A 51 -1.84 -3.11 7.57
N ALA A 52 -2.69 -3.82 6.82
CA ALA A 52 -4.12 -3.84 7.11
C ALA A 52 -4.40 -4.57 8.44
N GLU A 53 -3.67 -5.64 8.74
CA GLU A 53 -3.77 -6.33 10.02
C GLU A 53 -3.35 -5.44 11.18
N ILE A 54 -2.19 -4.78 11.08
CA ILE A 54 -1.71 -3.86 12.12
C ILE A 54 -2.67 -2.69 12.29
N THR A 55 -3.16 -2.10 11.20
CA THR A 55 -4.13 -0.99 11.23
C THR A 55 -5.47 -1.43 11.86
N GLY A 56 -5.94 -2.63 11.54
CA GLY A 56 -7.14 -3.21 12.13
C GLY A 56 -7.01 -3.43 13.64
N ARG A 57 -5.87 -3.97 14.09
CA ARG A 57 -5.57 -4.16 15.52
C ARG A 57 -5.52 -2.81 16.26
N LEU A 58 -4.91 -1.80 15.64
CA LEU A 58 -4.83 -0.46 16.21
C LEU A 58 -6.21 0.19 16.37
N GLY A 59 -7.07 0.06 15.36
CA GLY A 59 -8.45 0.54 15.41
C GLY A 59 -9.28 -0.12 16.52
N LEU A 60 -9.12 -1.43 16.71
CA LEU A 60 -9.75 -2.16 17.82
C LEU A 60 -9.21 -1.72 19.18
N ALA A 61 -7.89 -1.53 19.31
CA ALA A 61 -7.28 -1.07 20.54
C ALA A 61 -7.70 0.36 20.91
N ILE A 62 -7.86 1.25 19.92
CA ILE A 62 -8.39 2.61 20.10
C ILE A 62 -9.86 2.55 20.53
N ASN A 63 -10.68 1.75 19.85
CA ASN A 63 -12.10 1.60 20.21
C ASN A 63 -12.29 0.96 21.58
N ALA A 64 -11.32 0.16 22.06
CA ALA A 64 -11.30 -0.43 23.39
C ALA A 64 -10.74 0.52 24.48
N LEU A 65 -10.29 1.73 24.12
CA LEU A 65 -9.93 2.78 25.09
C LEU A 65 -11.17 3.35 25.75
N ASP A 66 -11.65 2.65 26.77
CA ASP A 66 -12.50 3.22 27.80
C ASP A 66 -11.69 4.30 28.57
N PRO A 67 -12.16 5.55 28.73
CA PRO A 67 -11.42 6.66 29.33
C PRO A 67 -10.85 6.44 30.75
N GLY A 68 -11.13 5.30 31.40
CA GLY A 68 -10.66 4.95 32.74
C GLY A 68 -9.53 3.91 32.83
N LYS A 69 -9.02 3.33 31.73
CA LYS A 69 -8.06 2.19 31.79
C LYS A 69 -6.66 2.53 31.26
N THR A 70 -5.76 2.91 32.17
CA THR A 70 -4.35 3.29 31.91
C THR A 70 -3.49 2.18 31.27
N LYS A 71 -3.86 0.90 31.45
CA LYS A 71 -3.17 -0.24 30.80
C LYS A 71 -3.34 -0.24 29.28
N THR A 72 -4.50 0.21 28.79
CA THR A 72 -4.85 0.21 27.36
C THR A 72 -4.05 1.25 26.59
N VAL A 73 -3.75 2.40 27.20
CA VAL A 73 -2.91 3.47 26.60
C VAL A 73 -1.46 3.02 26.39
N THR A 74 -0.91 2.25 27.33
CA THR A 74 0.47 1.74 27.23
C THR A 74 0.60 0.69 26.11
N GLN A 75 -0.41 -0.17 25.97
CA GLN A 75 -0.52 -1.14 24.87
C GLN A 75 -0.59 -0.42 23.51
N LEU A 76 -1.42 0.61 23.41
CA LEU A 76 -1.59 1.41 22.21
C LEU A 76 -0.28 2.06 21.75
N ARG A 77 0.49 2.59 22.71
CA ARG A 77 1.81 3.18 22.44
C ARG A 77 2.78 2.17 21.84
N TYR A 78 2.72 0.91 22.27
CA TYR A 78 3.60 -0.14 21.77
C TYR A 78 3.22 -0.53 20.33
N GLU A 79 1.92 -0.65 20.05
CA GLU A 79 1.41 -0.96 18.71
C GLU A 79 1.65 0.19 17.71
N LEU A 80 1.49 1.45 18.12
CA LEU A 80 1.86 2.63 17.33
C LEU A 80 3.35 2.67 16.97
N ARG A 81 4.20 2.24 17.91
CA ARG A 81 5.65 2.21 17.69
C ARG A 81 6.03 1.11 16.70
N ALA A 82 5.45 -0.08 16.85
CA ALA A 82 5.64 -1.18 15.90
C ALA A 82 5.16 -0.83 14.48
N LEU A 83 4.05 -0.10 14.36
CA LEU A 83 3.56 0.40 13.06
C LEU A 83 4.52 1.42 12.44
N THR A 84 5.02 2.36 13.25
CA THR A 84 6.00 3.36 12.80
C THR A 84 7.28 2.69 12.31
N ASP A 85 7.78 1.70 13.04
CA ASP A 85 8.99 0.96 12.69
C ASP A 85 8.80 0.15 11.39
N ALA A 86 7.65 -0.53 11.24
CA ALA A 86 7.33 -1.26 10.02
C ALA A 86 7.20 -0.34 8.79
N LEU A 87 6.62 0.84 8.95
CA LEU A 87 6.52 1.84 7.89
C LEU A 87 7.89 2.38 7.50
N LEU A 88 8.75 2.71 8.47
CA LEU A 88 10.11 3.18 8.21
C LEU A 88 10.95 2.13 7.48
N SER A 89 10.90 0.86 7.90
CA SER A 89 11.59 -0.23 7.21
C SER A 89 11.06 -0.47 5.79
N SER A 90 9.77 -0.23 5.53
CA SER A 90 9.21 -0.32 4.17
C SER A 90 9.67 0.81 3.25
N VAL A 91 9.90 2.01 3.80
CA VAL A 91 10.43 3.16 3.07
C VAL A 91 11.91 2.97 2.76
N GLU A 92 12.71 2.49 3.72
CA GLU A 92 14.14 2.17 3.52
C GLU A 92 14.35 1.05 2.48
N ALA A 93 13.46 0.05 2.44
CA ALA A 93 13.49 -0.99 1.41
C ALA A 93 13.15 -0.47 -0.01
N THR A 94 12.49 0.69 -0.10
CA THR A 94 12.12 1.34 -1.36
C THR A 94 13.26 2.21 -1.91
N ASP A 95 14.06 2.85 -1.04
CA ASP A 95 15.26 3.63 -1.41
C ASP A 95 16.50 2.77 -1.72
N ALA A 96 16.48 1.47 -1.36
CA ALA A 96 17.60 0.54 -1.60
C ALA A 96 17.58 -0.17 -2.97
N ARG A 97 16.62 0.14 -3.86
CA ARG A 97 16.61 -0.40 -5.24
C ARG A 97 17.36 0.56 -6.18
N PRO A 98 18.41 0.09 -6.88
CA PRO A 98 19.14 0.88 -7.88
C PRO A 98 18.31 1.19 -9.13
#